data_AF-T2IR63-F1
#
_entry.id   AF-T2IR63-F1
#
_cell.length_a   1.000
_cell.length_b   1.000
_cell.length_c   1.000
_cell.angle_alpha   90.00
_cell.angle_beta   90.00
_cell.angle_gamma   90.00
#
_symmetry.space_group_name_H-M   'P 1'
#
loop_
_entity.id
_entity.type
_entity.pdbx_description
1 polymer ?
#
loop_
_entity_poly.entity_id
_entity_poly.type
_entity_poly.pdbx_seq_one_letter_code
_entity_poly.pdbx_strand_id
1 'polypeptide(L)'
;MDFSGALKHLKKGGRISRKGWNGKGMFIRLFDTNPDRSLRSDGLRGSPFLELKTVDNLCVPWTPNQIDLLTDDWQLIDEEVPEISNLTREM
;
A
#
# COMPACT_ATOMS: atom_id res chain seq x y z
N MET A 1 3.61 11.37 12.06
CA MET A 1 4.57 10.28 12.38
C MET A 1 5.71 10.38 11.37
N ASP A 2 6.93 10.01 11.75
CA ASP A 2 8.07 9.97 10.81
C ASP A 2 7.94 8.80 9.82
N PHE A 3 8.73 8.82 8.74
CA PHE A 3 8.70 7.74 7.76
C PHE A 3 9.13 6.38 8.34
N SER A 4 10.10 6.38 9.27
CA SER A 4 10.58 5.14 9.90
C SER A 4 9.48 4.43 10.69
N GLY A 5 8.67 5.17 11.45
CA GLY A 5 7.48 4.66 12.13
C GLY A 5 6.43 4.17 11.14
N ALA A 6 6.20 4.93 10.08
CA ALA A 6 5.25 4.56 9.02
C ALA A 6 5.65 3.25 8.31
N LEU A 7 6.93 3.08 7.98
CA LEU A 7 7.47 1.87 7.36
C LEU A 7 7.32 0.63 8.26
N LYS A 8 7.45 0.78 9.58
CA LYS A 8 7.19 -0.33 10.53
C LYS A 8 5.74 -0.79 10.45
N HIS A 9 4.79 0.12 10.24
CA HIS A 9 3.38 -0.22 10.08
C HIS A 9 3.10 -0.90 8.73
N LEU A 10 3.68 -0.39 7.64
CA LEU A 10 3.61 -1.01 6.31
C LEU A 10 4.10 -2.47 6.31
N LYS A 11 5.23 -2.74 6.98
CA LYS A 11 5.79 -4.10 7.12
C LYS A 11 4.86 -5.07 7.87
N LYS A 12 3.91 -4.56 8.64
CA LYS A 12 2.89 -5.36 9.35
C LYS A 12 1.61 -5.55 8.53
N GLY A 13 1.60 -5.17 7.25
CA GLY A 13 0.45 -5.25 6.37
C GLY A 13 -0.52 -4.07 6.48
N GLY A 14 -0.15 -3.06 7.26
CA GLY A 14 -0.95 -1.84 7.42
C GLY A 14 -0.83 -0.88 6.23
N ARG A 15 -1.56 0.23 6.33
CA ARG A 15 -1.62 1.28 5.30
C ARG A 15 -1.27 2.62 5.92
N ILE A 16 -0.62 3.48 5.14
CA ILE A 16 -0.26 4.84 5.58
C ILE A 16 -0.68 5.87 4.54
N SER A 17 -0.88 7.10 4.98
CA SER A 17 -1.10 8.27 4.11
C SER A 17 -0.38 9.48 4.68
N ARG A 18 -0.27 10.56 3.91
CA ARG A 18 0.26 11.84 4.38
C ARG A 18 -0.88 12.81 4.67
N LYS A 19 -0.76 13.57 5.75
CA LYS A 19 -1.76 14.58 6.16
C LYS A 19 -2.05 15.60 5.05
N GLY A 20 -1.04 15.94 4.23
CA GLY A 20 -1.15 16.91 3.14
C GLY A 20 -1.62 16.36 1.79
N TRP A 21 -1.97 15.07 1.68
CA TRP A 21 -2.45 14.52 0.41
C TRP A 21 -3.87 15.00 0.10
N ASN A 22 -4.02 15.78 -0.97
CA ASN A 22 -5.27 16.40 -1.41
C ASN A 22 -6.28 15.42 -2.04
N GLY A 23 -6.16 14.12 -1.78
CA GLY A 23 -7.03 13.08 -2.31
C GLY A 23 -7.61 12.23 -1.19
N LYS A 24 -8.95 12.20 -1.05
CA LYS A 24 -9.61 11.25 -0.16
C LYS A 24 -9.29 9.83 -0.61
N GLY A 25 -8.74 9.02 0.31
CA GLY A 25 -8.47 7.61 0.05
C GLY A 25 -7.21 7.33 -0.78
N MET A 26 -6.21 8.22 -0.80
CA MET A 26 -4.85 7.81 -1.21
C MET A 26 -4.13 7.15 -0.03
N PHE A 27 -3.46 6.03 -0.30
CA PHE A 27 -2.64 5.36 0.71
C PHE A 27 -1.48 4.60 0.07
N ILE A 28 -0.48 4.31 0.89
CA ILE A 28 0.63 3.41 0.58
C ILE A 28 0.42 2.11 1.35
N ARG A 29 0.71 0.98 0.73
CA ARG A 29 0.81 -0.33 1.38
C ARG A 29 2.05 -1.08 0.90
N LEU A 30 2.48 -2.08 1.67
CA LEU A 30 3.43 -3.07 1.17
C LEU A 30 2.66 -4.08 0.30
N PHE A 31 2.89 -4.02 -1.02
CA PHE A 31 2.41 -5.04 -1.93
C PHE A 31 3.31 -6.27 -1.81
N ASP A 32 2.66 -7.43 -1.84
CA ASP A 32 3.27 -8.75 -1.79
C ASP A 32 3.98 -9.11 -0.47
N THR A 33 3.20 -9.72 0.43
CA THR A 33 3.72 -10.54 1.55
C THR A 33 3.13 -11.95 1.53
N ASN A 34 2.35 -12.31 0.50
CA ASN A 34 1.60 -13.54 0.44
C ASN A 34 2.01 -14.36 -0.80
N PRO A 35 2.55 -15.58 -0.64
CA PRO A 35 3.07 -16.40 -1.73
C PRO A 35 2.11 -16.62 -2.91
N ASP A 36 0.80 -16.55 -2.67
CA ASP A 36 -0.21 -16.79 -3.71
C ASP A 36 -0.51 -15.54 -4.55
N ARG A 37 -0.22 -14.34 -4.03
CA ARG A 37 -0.48 -13.05 -4.71
C ARG A 37 0.73 -12.52 -5.47
N SER A 38 1.92 -13.09 -5.22
CA SER A 38 3.15 -12.75 -5.96
C SER A 38 3.28 -13.46 -7.29
N LEU A 39 2.50 -14.53 -7.51
CA LEU A 39 2.59 -15.33 -8.71
C LEU A 39 1.94 -14.59 -9.89
N ARG A 40 2.75 -14.26 -10.88
CA ARG A 40 2.32 -13.64 -12.12
C ARG A 40 1.86 -14.71 -13.12
N SER A 41 1.12 -14.28 -14.14
CA SER A 41 0.64 -15.17 -15.22
C SER A 41 1.76 -15.81 -16.04
N ASP A 42 2.96 -15.24 -16.02
CA ASP A 42 4.17 -15.77 -16.65
C ASP A 42 4.93 -16.79 -15.77
N GLY A 43 4.40 -17.13 -14.59
CA GLY A 43 5.01 -18.06 -13.63
C GLY A 43 6.13 -17.46 -12.79
N LEU A 44 6.46 -16.18 -12.99
CA LEU A 44 7.44 -15.48 -12.18
C LEU A 44 6.80 -14.96 -10.88
N ARG A 45 7.60 -14.91 -9.82
CA ARG A 45 7.20 -14.28 -8.55
C ARG A 45 7.65 -12.83 -8.54
N GLY A 46 6.71 -11.93 -8.27
CA GLY A 46 7.03 -10.54 -7.92
C GLY A 46 7.90 -10.49 -6.66
N SER A 47 8.74 -9.47 -6.57
CA SER A 47 9.37 -9.10 -5.30
C SER A 47 8.46 -8.11 -4.56
N PRO A 48 8.44 -8.10 -3.21
CA PRO A 48 7.71 -7.11 -2.44
C PRO A 48 8.11 -5.68 -2.80
N PHE A 49 7.14 -4.78 -2.93
CA PHE A 49 7.36 -3.36 -3.20
C PHE A 49 6.31 -2.48 -2.53
N LEU A 50 6.60 -1.19 -2.38
CA LEU A 50 5.60 -0.25 -1.87
C LEU A 50 4.68 0.18 -3.00
N GLU A 51 3.38 0.05 -2.78
CA GLU A 51 2.35 0.40 -3.75
C GLU A 51 1.58 1.61 -3.26
N LEU A 52 1.40 2.59 -4.16
CA LEU A 52 0.55 3.74 -3.95
C LEU A 52 -0.79 3.49 -4.64
N LYS A 53 -1.89 3.64 -3.87
CA LYS A 53 -3.22 3.82 -4.42
C LYS A 53 -3.45 5.30 -4.70
N THR A 54 -3.66 5.66 -5.97
CA THR A 54 -3.86 7.04 -6.42
C THR A 54 -5.30 7.50 -6.23
N VAL A 55 -5.57 8.78 -6.48
CA VAL A 55 -6.94 9.34 -6.49
C VAL A 55 -7.83 8.68 -7.56
N ASP A 56 -7.24 8.25 -8.67
CA ASP A 56 -7.93 7.62 -9.79
C ASP A 56 -8.18 6.11 -9.59
N ASN A 57 -7.99 5.61 -8.37
CA ASN A 57 -8.09 4.19 -8.00
C ASN A 57 -7.13 3.28 -8.77
N LEU A 58 -5.96 3.81 -9.15
CA LEU A 58 -4.86 3.01 -9.69
C LEU A 58 -3.90 2.62 -8.57
N CYS A 59 -3.41 1.39 -8.64
CA CYS A 59 -2.36 0.88 -7.78
C CYS A 59 -1.05 0.85 -8.58
N VAL A 60 -0.07 1.63 -8.15
CA VAL A 60 1.20 1.80 -8.87
C VAL A 60 2.39 1.57 -7.94
N PRO A 61 3.53 1.05 -8.46
CA PRO A 61 4.76 1.02 -7.70
C PRO A 61 5.16 2.43 -7.24
N TRP A 62 5.59 2.54 -5.99
CA TRP A 62 5.96 3.80 -5.36
C TRP A 62 7.32 3.69 -4.69
N THR A 63 8.16 4.68 -4.95
CA THR A 63 9.48 4.82 -4.34
C THR A 63 9.48 6.08 -3.50
N PRO A 64 9.76 6.00 -2.18
CA PRO A 64 9.86 7.19 -1.35
C PRO A 64 11.01 8.08 -1.85
N ASN A 65 10.72 9.35 -2.11
CA ASN A 65 11.75 10.33 -2.41
C ASN A 65 12.31 10.97 -1.12
N GLN A 66 13.28 11.87 -1.25
CA GLN A 66 13.89 12.52 -0.08
C GLN A 66 12.89 13.27 0.79
N ILE A 67 11.86 13.90 0.21
CA ILE A 67 10.81 14.61 0.96
C ILE A 67 9.98 13.61 1.74
N ASP A 68 9.63 12.48 1.13
CA ASP A 68 8.85 11.43 1.79
C ASP A 68 9.61 10.84 2.99
N LEU A 69 10.92 10.67 2.86
CA LEU A 69 11.79 10.15 3.92
C LEU A 69 11.97 11.15 5.08
N LEU A 70 11.93 12.46 4.81
CA LEU A 70 12.28 13.52 5.78
C LEU A 70 11.07 14.22 6.43
N THR A 71 9.85 13.89 6.01
CA THR A 71 8.63 14.49 6.56
C THR A 71 8.06 13.69 7.73
N ASP A 72 7.34 14.39 8.62
CA ASP A 72 6.73 13.82 9.82
C ASP A 72 5.18 13.82 9.77
N ASP A 73 4.60 14.00 8.59
CA ASP A 73 3.16 14.13 8.37
C ASP A 73 2.45 12.81 8.06
N TRP A 74 3.11 11.67 8.30
CA TRP A 74 2.53 10.35 8.06
C TRP A 74 1.44 9.99 9.09
N GLN A 75 0.40 9.34 8.60
CA GLN A 75 -0.80 8.90 9.33
C GLN A 75 -1.12 7.43 8.97
N LEU A 76 -1.68 6.69 9.92
CA LEU A 76 -2.16 5.32 9.71
C LEU A 76 -3.58 5.36 9.11
N ILE A 77 -3.92 4.36 8.31
CA ILE A 77 -5.26 4.20 7.72
C ILE A 77 -5.89 2.91 8.24
N ASP A 78 -6.95 3.05 9.04
CA ASP A 78 -7.71 1.95 9.66
C ASP A 78 -8.85 1.45 8.74
N GLU A 79 -8.68 1.48 7.43
CA GLU A 79 -9.68 0.92 6.51
C GLU A 79 -9.54 -0.60 6.47
N GLU A 80 -10.54 -1.30 7.02
CA GLU A 80 -10.69 -2.75 6.86
C GLU A 80 -10.52 -3.12 5.39
N VAL A 81 -9.66 -4.09 5.12
CA VAL A 81 -9.59 -4.70 3.78
C VAL A 81 -10.91 -5.45 3.63
N PRO A 82 -11.80 -5.10 2.68
CA PRO A 82 -12.95 -5.95 2.42
C PRO A 82 -12.40 -7.33 2.05
N GLU A 83 -12.78 -8.37 2.79
CA GLU A 83 -12.34 -9.71 2.46
C GLU A 83 -12.70 -10.01 0.99
N ILE A 84 -11.72 -10.47 0.23
CA ILE A 84 -11.87 -10.85 -1.19
C ILE A 84 -12.81 -12.06 -1.33
N SER A 85 -13.25 -12.68 -0.24
CA SER A 85 -14.15 -13.83 -0.19
C SER A 85 -15.54 -13.59 -0.81
N ASN A 86 -15.95 -12.33 -1.02
CA ASN A 86 -17.25 -12.00 -1.62
C ASN A 86 -17.22 -11.64 -3.11
N LEU A 87 -16.05 -11.48 -3.74
CA LEU A 87 -15.94 -11.07 -5.15
C LEU A 87 -15.76 -12.25 -6.13
N THR A 88 -15.58 -13.47 -5.63
CA THR A 88 -15.40 -14.69 -6.45
C THR A 88 -16.67 -15.55 -6.55
N ARG A 89 -17.82 -15.07 -6.06
CA ARG A 89 -19.11 -15.78 -6.14
C ARG A 89 -20.03 -15.35 -7.29
N GLU A 90 -19.65 -14.34 -8.07
CA GLU A 90 -20.46 -13.84 -9.20
C GLU A 90 -19.69 -13.78 -10.54
N MET A 91 -18.83 -14.78 -10.79
CA MET A 91 -18.30 -15.05 -12.15
C MET A 91 -18.47 -16.52 -12.51
#